data_AF-X0TJV9-F1
#
_entry.id   AF-X0TJV9-F1
#
_cell.length_a   1.000
_cell.length_b   1.000
_cell.length_c   1.000
_cell.angle_alpha   90.00
_cell.angle_beta   90.00
_cell.angle_gamma   90.00
#
_symmetry.space_group_name_H-M   'P 1'
#
loop_
_entity.id
_entity.type
_entity.pdbx_description
1 polymer ?
#
loop_
_entity_poly.entity_id
_entity_poly.type
_entity_poly.pdbx_seq_one_letter_code
_entity_poly.pdbx_strand_id
1 'polypeptide(L)'
;MAVRAFVLFVTVLLVAGCTPPRQPPVPKDGLLDLTDWDFNRDGPVALKGEWDFYWHRVLQPSDFASPNPPEKTGQLHVPGIWRGVMHEGEPLPAHGFVTLRLRVLVRQPDMVFGIKLNCVGMSYQLFTNGRLAATNGQVGRSRAETMPKCLPLVASGFADSGKVEVILQIANFHERHGGVWDPITLGTVPQITDVVQHALFLDQVPLGIIGFMSLYHFLLFLLRRRDRSTLVFGLFCAMICLRISLLGERISVDRFPGLPWALVATLEYLTIVIAAFL
;
A
#
# COMPACT_ATOMS: atom_id res chain seq x y z
N MET A 1 44.27 -4.82 20.81
CA MET A 1 43.97 -5.85 19.79
C MET A 1 42.64 -6.55 20.02
N ALA A 2 42.33 -7.00 21.24
CA ALA A 2 41.12 -7.79 21.54
C ALA A 2 39.78 -7.12 21.14
N VAL A 3 39.61 -5.81 21.41
CA VAL A 3 38.37 -5.08 21.06
C VAL A 3 38.13 -5.01 19.55
N ARG A 4 39.19 -4.79 18.76
CA ARG A 4 39.08 -4.77 17.29
C ARG A 4 38.75 -6.14 16.72
N ALA A 5 39.35 -7.20 17.28
CA ALA A 5 39.04 -8.58 16.88
C ALA A 5 37.61 -8.98 17.26
N PHE A 6 37.12 -8.55 18.43
CA PHE A 6 35.74 -8.79 18.86
C PHE A 6 34.72 -8.05 17.97
N VAL A 7 34.96 -6.77 17.66
CA VAL A 7 34.10 -6.01 16.74
C VAL A 7 34.10 -6.67 15.36
N LEU A 8 35.27 -7.03 14.81
CA LEU A 8 35.34 -7.71 13.50
C LEU A 8 34.60 -9.05 13.51
N PHE A 9 34.72 -9.83 14.59
CA PHE A 9 34.05 -11.12 14.73
C PHE A 9 32.52 -10.98 14.81
N VAL A 10 32.03 -9.99 15.57
CA VAL A 10 30.59 -9.67 15.63
C VAL A 10 30.09 -9.17 14.28
N THR A 11 30.85 -8.32 13.58
CA THR A 11 30.48 -7.85 12.23
C THR A 11 30.45 -8.99 11.21
N VAL A 12 31.42 -9.91 11.24
CA VAL A 12 31.44 -11.08 10.34
C VAL A 12 30.28 -12.03 10.64
N LEU A 13 29.96 -12.28 11.91
CA LEU A 13 28.80 -13.08 12.30
C LEU A 13 27.46 -12.46 11.86
N LEU A 14 27.34 -11.13 11.90
CA LEU A 14 26.15 -10.41 11.45
C LEU A 14 25.97 -10.47 9.92
N VAL A 15 27.04 -10.66 9.15
CA VAL A 15 27.00 -10.67 7.68
C VAL A 15 26.97 -12.09 7.10
N ALA A 16 27.54 -13.08 7.80
CA ALA A 16 27.69 -14.45 7.32
C ALA A 16 26.37 -15.26 7.24
N GLY A 17 25.28 -14.78 7.83
CA GLY A 17 23.98 -15.46 7.84
C GLY A 17 22.98 -15.00 6.77
N CYS A 18 23.30 -13.99 5.97
CA CYS A 18 22.35 -13.39 5.04
C CYS A 18 22.52 -13.93 3.61
N THR A 19 21.99 -15.11 3.33
CA THR A 19 21.64 -15.46 1.95
C THR A 19 20.49 -14.55 1.53
N PRO A 20 20.65 -13.71 0.50
CA PRO A 20 19.55 -12.86 0.04
C PRO A 20 18.40 -13.76 -0.42
N PRO A 21 17.15 -13.44 -0.04
CA PRO A 21 16.01 -14.20 -0.51
C PRO A 21 15.99 -14.17 -2.04
N ARG A 22 15.55 -15.29 -2.65
CA ARG A 22 15.34 -15.38 -4.09
C ARG A 22 14.45 -14.21 -4.51
N GLN A 23 14.82 -13.48 -5.55
CA GLN A 23 13.97 -12.42 -6.07
C GLN A 23 12.88 -13.01 -6.98
N PRO A 24 11.62 -12.58 -6.84
CA PRO A 24 10.56 -13.02 -7.75
C PRO A 24 10.79 -12.47 -9.15
N PRO A 25 10.30 -13.17 -10.19
CA PRO A 25 10.28 -12.61 -11.53
C PRO A 25 9.41 -11.35 -11.57
N VAL A 26 9.70 -10.49 -12.55
CA VAL A 26 9.02 -9.20 -12.72
C VAL A 26 7.96 -9.34 -13.81
N PRO A 27 6.72 -8.86 -13.59
CA PRO A 27 5.71 -8.75 -14.64
C PRO A 27 6.23 -8.00 -15.87
N LYS A 28 5.99 -8.58 -17.04
CA LYS A 28 6.25 -7.98 -18.36
C LYS A 28 5.02 -8.17 -19.23
N ASP A 29 4.64 -7.13 -19.98
CA ASP A 29 3.47 -7.19 -20.86
C ASP A 29 2.17 -7.65 -20.17
N GLY A 30 1.98 -7.27 -18.90
CA GLY A 30 0.80 -7.67 -18.12
C GLY A 30 0.74 -9.16 -17.80
N LEU A 31 1.87 -9.88 -17.88
CA LEU A 31 2.02 -11.28 -17.50
C LEU A 31 3.14 -11.43 -16.47
N LEU A 32 2.85 -12.14 -15.38
CA LEU A 32 3.81 -12.57 -14.37
C LEU A 32 3.80 -14.10 -14.29
N ASP A 33 4.94 -14.72 -14.56
CA ASP A 33 5.07 -16.17 -14.49
C ASP A 33 5.71 -16.62 -13.16
N LEU A 34 4.91 -17.25 -12.29
CA LEU A 34 5.32 -17.82 -11.01
C LEU A 34 5.21 -19.36 -11.02
N THR A 35 5.26 -20.03 -12.17
CA THR A 35 5.23 -21.51 -12.24
C THR A 35 6.42 -22.16 -11.53
N ASP A 36 7.58 -21.48 -11.53
CA ASP A 36 8.81 -21.92 -10.84
C ASP A 36 8.97 -21.33 -9.42
N TRP A 37 7.97 -20.56 -8.96
CA TRP A 37 7.95 -19.97 -7.63
C TRP A 37 7.23 -20.89 -6.66
N ASP A 38 7.85 -21.13 -5.50
CA ASP A 38 7.21 -21.88 -4.42
C ASP A 38 6.91 -20.93 -3.27
N PHE A 39 5.65 -20.53 -3.09
CA PHE A 39 5.27 -19.59 -2.03
C PHE A 39 5.69 -20.08 -0.63
N ASN A 40 5.72 -21.40 -0.36
CA ASN A 40 6.10 -21.90 0.95
C ASN A 40 7.59 -21.73 1.23
N ARG A 41 8.44 -21.81 0.20
CA ARG A 41 9.90 -21.68 0.31
C ARG A 41 10.39 -20.25 0.07
N ASP A 42 9.85 -19.62 -0.95
CA ASP A 42 10.34 -18.36 -1.51
C ASP A 42 9.55 -17.14 -0.99
N GLY A 43 8.36 -17.36 -0.41
CA GLY A 43 7.58 -16.32 0.28
C GLY A 43 6.56 -15.57 -0.58
N PRO A 44 5.91 -14.52 -0.04
CA PRO A 44 4.97 -13.68 -0.77
C PRO A 44 5.67 -12.83 -1.83
N VAL A 45 4.96 -12.53 -2.92
CA VAL A 45 5.47 -11.81 -4.08
C VAL A 45 4.82 -10.44 -4.18
N ALA A 46 5.64 -9.40 -4.23
CA ALA A 46 5.17 -8.08 -4.62
C ALA A 46 4.97 -8.06 -6.14
N LEU A 47 3.78 -7.68 -6.60
CA LEU A 47 3.38 -7.63 -8.01
C LEU A 47 3.97 -6.39 -8.72
N LYS A 48 5.26 -6.14 -8.50
CA LYS A 48 5.99 -4.96 -8.95
C LYS A 48 6.46 -5.14 -10.39
N GLY A 49 5.98 -4.33 -11.32
CA GLY A 49 6.38 -4.42 -12.73
C GLY A 49 5.36 -3.80 -13.67
N GLU A 50 5.38 -4.22 -14.92
CA GLU A 50 4.53 -3.68 -15.98
C GLU A 50 3.16 -4.36 -16.01
N TRP A 51 2.12 -3.56 -15.81
CA TRP A 51 0.72 -3.98 -15.91
C TRP A 51 0.10 -3.44 -17.20
N ASP A 52 -0.84 -4.18 -17.79
CA ASP A 52 -1.62 -3.67 -18.91
C ASP A 52 -2.45 -2.47 -18.44
N PHE A 53 -2.35 -1.36 -19.16
CA PHE A 53 -2.91 -0.07 -18.77
C PHE A 53 -3.97 0.40 -19.76
N TYR A 54 -5.12 0.80 -19.24
CA TYR A 54 -6.27 1.28 -20.00
C TYR A 54 -6.71 2.65 -19.47
N TRP A 55 -6.32 3.71 -20.17
CA TRP A 55 -6.64 5.09 -19.82
C TRP A 55 -8.09 5.44 -20.15
N HIS A 56 -8.79 6.11 -19.23
CA HIS A 56 -10.19 6.53 -19.39
C HIS A 56 -11.14 5.38 -19.77
N ARG A 57 -10.88 4.18 -19.24
CA ARG A 57 -11.74 3.00 -19.35
C ARG A 57 -11.99 2.39 -17.98
N VAL A 58 -13.25 2.12 -17.69
CA VAL A 58 -13.68 1.29 -16.55
C VAL A 58 -14.15 -0.04 -17.14
N LEU A 59 -13.26 -1.02 -17.21
CA LEU A 59 -13.49 -2.29 -17.87
C LEU A 59 -13.86 -3.36 -16.86
N GLN A 60 -14.98 -4.02 -17.06
CA GLN A 60 -15.42 -5.17 -16.27
C GLN A 60 -14.65 -6.43 -16.70
N PRO A 61 -14.52 -7.44 -15.83
CA PRO A 61 -13.86 -8.69 -16.20
C PRO A 61 -14.47 -9.36 -17.45
N SER A 62 -15.79 -9.23 -17.64
CA SER A 62 -16.48 -9.72 -18.83
C SER A 62 -16.01 -9.09 -20.13
N ASP A 63 -15.51 -7.85 -20.10
CA ASP A 63 -15.02 -7.15 -21.29
C ASP A 63 -13.77 -7.83 -21.86
N PHE A 64 -12.94 -8.41 -20.98
CA PHE A 64 -11.73 -9.16 -21.38
C PHE A 64 -12.00 -10.58 -21.87
N ALA A 65 -13.20 -11.11 -21.61
CA ALA A 65 -13.65 -12.40 -22.13
C ALA A 65 -14.38 -12.27 -23.49
N SER A 66 -14.60 -11.05 -23.97
CA SER A 66 -15.22 -10.76 -25.26
C SER A 66 -14.35 -11.28 -26.43
N PRO A 67 -14.96 -11.69 -27.57
CA PRO A 67 -14.23 -12.03 -28.80
C PRO A 67 -13.31 -10.90 -29.29
N ASN A 68 -13.68 -9.65 -29.01
CA ASN A 68 -12.89 -8.46 -29.28
C ASN A 68 -12.53 -7.80 -27.95
N PRO A 69 -11.45 -8.24 -27.27
CA PRO A 69 -11.04 -7.65 -26.01
C PRO A 69 -10.60 -6.19 -26.21
N PRO A 70 -10.75 -5.32 -25.20
CA PRO A 70 -10.31 -3.93 -25.27
C PRO A 70 -8.82 -3.82 -25.60
N GLU A 71 -8.47 -2.92 -26.51
CA GLU A 71 -7.09 -2.59 -26.79
C GLU A 71 -6.49 -1.80 -25.62
N LYS A 72 -5.27 -2.17 -25.21
CA LYS A 72 -4.56 -1.48 -24.12
C LYS A 72 -3.99 -0.16 -24.61
N THR A 73 -4.02 0.85 -23.74
CA THR A 73 -3.38 2.15 -23.95
C THR A 73 -1.86 2.01 -23.93
N GLY A 74 -1.32 1.12 -23.10
CA GLY A 74 0.11 0.86 -22.95
C GLY A 74 0.40 -0.06 -21.78
N GLN A 75 1.60 0.02 -21.21
CA GLN A 75 1.88 -0.51 -19.87
C GLN A 75 2.06 0.62 -18.86
N LEU A 76 1.70 0.35 -17.61
CA LEU A 76 2.03 1.20 -16.46
C LEU A 76 2.86 0.39 -15.47
N HIS A 77 3.95 0.97 -14.99
CA HIS A 77 4.71 0.36 -13.91
C HIS A 77 3.94 0.49 -12.59
N VAL A 78 3.78 -0.61 -11.86
CA VAL A 78 3.11 -0.67 -10.56
C VAL A 78 4.13 -1.13 -9.51
N PRO A 79 4.27 -0.46 -8.35
CA PRO A 79 3.69 0.83 -8.03
C PRO A 79 4.23 1.94 -8.95
N GLY A 80 3.39 2.95 -9.20
CA GLY A 80 3.68 4.07 -10.08
C GLY A 80 2.46 4.98 -10.25
N ILE A 81 2.71 6.19 -10.76
CA ILE A 81 1.68 7.18 -11.07
C ILE A 81 1.50 7.30 -12.58
N TRP A 82 0.26 7.53 -13.05
CA TRP A 82 0.01 7.72 -14.48
C TRP A 82 0.22 9.16 -14.95
N ARG A 83 0.26 10.13 -14.03
CA ARG A 83 0.48 11.54 -14.38
C ARG A 83 1.82 11.70 -15.09
N GLY A 84 1.80 12.27 -16.29
CA GLY A 84 3.00 12.49 -17.11
C GLY A 84 3.38 11.31 -18.00
N VAL A 85 2.67 10.18 -17.94
CA VAL A 85 2.77 9.13 -18.96
C VAL A 85 2.31 9.73 -20.28
N MET A 86 3.07 9.50 -21.35
CA MET A 86 2.73 10.02 -22.68
C MET A 86 1.66 9.13 -23.33
N HIS A 87 0.58 9.74 -23.78
CA HIS A 87 -0.49 9.08 -24.53
C HIS A 87 -0.96 10.01 -25.65
N GLU A 88 -0.98 9.53 -26.89
CA GLU A 88 -1.34 10.32 -28.08
C GLU A 88 -0.55 11.63 -28.24
N GLY A 89 0.71 11.63 -27.80
CA GLY A 89 1.60 12.79 -27.89
C GLY A 89 1.48 13.80 -26.73
N GLU A 90 0.55 13.60 -25.80
CA GLU A 90 0.34 14.48 -24.65
C GLU A 90 0.59 13.76 -23.31
N PRO A 91 1.11 14.46 -22.29
CA PRO A 91 1.27 13.90 -20.94
C PRO A 91 -0.08 13.77 -20.24
N LEU A 92 -0.36 12.60 -19.66
CA LEU A 92 -1.60 12.36 -18.94
C LEU A 92 -1.75 13.24 -17.69
N PRO A 93 -2.96 13.76 -17.40
CA PRO A 93 -3.23 14.53 -16.20
C PRO A 93 -3.25 13.67 -14.94
N ALA A 94 -3.22 14.32 -13.77
CA ALA A 94 -3.34 13.62 -12.48
C ALA A 94 -4.74 13.01 -12.26
N HIS A 95 -5.77 13.71 -12.74
CA HIS A 95 -7.15 13.32 -12.57
C HIS A 95 -7.62 12.48 -13.75
N GLY A 96 -8.43 11.47 -13.46
CA GLY A 96 -8.96 10.54 -14.44
C GLY A 96 -9.29 9.20 -13.81
N PHE A 97 -9.65 8.25 -14.65
CA PHE A 97 -9.93 6.88 -14.24
C PHE A 97 -9.29 5.90 -15.21
N VAL A 98 -8.88 4.76 -14.67
CA VAL A 98 -8.07 3.78 -15.39
C VAL A 98 -8.48 2.38 -14.99
N THR A 99 -8.19 1.43 -15.87
CA THR A 99 -8.17 0.01 -15.53
C THR A 99 -6.75 -0.51 -15.70
N LEU A 100 -6.26 -1.23 -14.70
CA LEU A 100 -5.00 -1.97 -14.74
C LEU A 100 -5.31 -3.47 -14.74
N ARG A 101 -4.56 -4.24 -15.51
CA ARG A 101 -4.71 -5.70 -15.56
C ARG A 101 -3.35 -6.39 -15.47
N LEU A 102 -3.30 -7.42 -14.63
CA LEU A 102 -2.17 -8.33 -14.53
C LEU A 102 -2.68 -9.77 -14.53
N ARG A 103 -2.04 -10.63 -15.32
CA ARG A 103 -2.25 -12.07 -15.30
C ARG A 103 -1.05 -12.72 -14.64
N VAL A 104 -1.31 -13.60 -13.69
CA VAL A 104 -0.28 -14.32 -12.94
C VAL A 104 -0.46 -15.81 -13.18
N LEU A 105 0.59 -16.48 -13.62
CA LEU A 105 0.63 -17.95 -13.68
C LEU A 105 1.23 -18.46 -12.38
N VAL A 106 0.62 -19.43 -11.74
CA VAL A 106 1.08 -19.99 -10.46
C VAL A 106 1.30 -21.48 -10.57
N ARG A 107 2.28 -21.99 -9.81
CA ARG A 107 2.64 -23.42 -9.80
C ARG A 107 1.49 -24.35 -9.41
N GLN A 108 0.66 -23.94 -8.46
CA GLN A 108 -0.41 -24.76 -7.89
C GLN A 108 -1.76 -24.35 -8.52
N PRO A 109 -2.42 -25.25 -9.28
CA PRO A 109 -3.59 -24.88 -10.06
C PRO A 109 -4.77 -24.30 -9.26
N ASP A 110 -4.99 -24.82 -8.06
CA ASP A 110 -6.10 -24.46 -7.16
C ASP A 110 -5.62 -23.73 -5.90
N MET A 111 -4.48 -23.03 -5.99
CA MET A 111 -3.91 -22.30 -4.85
C MET A 111 -4.92 -21.29 -4.30
N VAL A 112 -5.22 -21.40 -3.00
CA VAL A 112 -5.90 -20.31 -2.28
C VAL A 112 -4.88 -19.23 -1.96
N PHE A 113 -5.10 -18.04 -2.50
CA PHE A 113 -4.22 -16.91 -2.33
C PHE A 113 -4.91 -15.79 -1.53
N GLY A 114 -4.09 -14.99 -0.86
CA GLY A 114 -4.45 -13.66 -0.40
C GLY A 114 -3.77 -12.62 -1.28
N ILE A 115 -4.41 -11.46 -1.41
CA ILE A 115 -3.84 -10.27 -2.04
C ILE A 115 -4.02 -9.08 -1.10
N LYS A 116 -2.93 -8.39 -0.76
CA LYS A 116 -2.92 -7.16 0.04
C LYS A 116 -2.74 -5.97 -0.88
N LEU A 117 -3.66 -5.01 -0.78
CA LEU A 117 -3.52 -3.68 -1.35
C LEU A 117 -3.53 -2.67 -0.21
N ASN A 118 -2.51 -1.83 -0.15
CA ASN A 118 -2.49 -0.72 0.78
C ASN A 118 -3.51 0.35 0.36
N CYS A 119 -3.74 1.31 1.26
CA CYS A 119 -4.51 2.47 0.88
C CYS A 119 -3.87 3.17 -0.33
N VAL A 120 -4.73 3.53 -1.27
CA VAL A 120 -4.46 4.59 -2.23
C VAL A 120 -5.48 5.69 -1.95
N GLY A 121 -5.10 6.97 -1.86
CA GLY A 121 -5.98 8.09 -1.49
C GLY A 121 -7.15 8.37 -2.45
N MET A 122 -7.46 7.43 -3.33
CA MET A 122 -8.43 7.49 -4.42
C MET A 122 -9.44 6.34 -4.29
N SER A 123 -10.42 6.24 -5.19
CA SER A 123 -11.34 5.10 -5.17
C SER A 123 -10.86 3.99 -6.09
N TYR A 124 -11.11 2.74 -5.68
CA TYR A 124 -10.77 1.58 -6.50
C TYR A 124 -11.73 0.40 -6.31
N GLN A 125 -11.77 -0.45 -7.33
CA GLN A 125 -12.38 -1.78 -7.30
C GLN A 125 -11.36 -2.80 -7.77
N LEU A 126 -11.18 -3.85 -6.98
CA LEU A 126 -10.31 -4.96 -7.29
C LEU A 126 -11.16 -6.16 -7.67
N PHE A 127 -10.86 -6.75 -8.81
CA PHE A 127 -11.42 -8.02 -9.24
C PHE A 127 -10.33 -9.07 -9.32
N THR A 128 -10.65 -10.28 -8.91
CA THR A 128 -9.80 -11.46 -9.07
C THR A 128 -10.57 -12.57 -9.75
N ASN A 129 -10.04 -13.13 -10.84
CA ASN A 129 -10.69 -14.22 -11.58
C ASN A 129 -12.17 -13.94 -11.87
N GLY A 130 -12.48 -12.75 -12.39
CA GLY A 130 -13.83 -12.35 -12.74
C GLY A 130 -14.73 -11.89 -11.59
N ARG A 131 -14.32 -12.02 -10.33
CA ARG A 131 -15.15 -11.70 -9.16
C ARG A 131 -14.67 -10.44 -8.46
N LEU A 132 -15.60 -9.60 -8.01
CA LEU A 132 -15.29 -8.43 -7.18
C LEU A 132 -14.72 -8.91 -5.83
N ALA A 133 -13.47 -8.56 -5.57
CA ALA A 133 -12.68 -9.06 -4.45
C ALA A 133 -12.53 -8.01 -3.34
N ALA A 134 -12.39 -6.73 -3.71
CA ALA A 134 -12.34 -5.62 -2.77
C ALA A 134 -12.86 -4.32 -3.40
N THR A 135 -13.36 -3.42 -2.57
CA THR A 135 -13.80 -2.08 -2.99
C THR A 135 -13.37 -1.05 -1.97
N ASN A 136 -12.82 0.06 -2.43
CA ASN A 136 -12.49 1.20 -1.61
C ASN A 136 -13.14 2.45 -2.19
N GLY A 137 -14.20 2.91 -1.52
CA GLY A 137 -14.98 4.05 -1.99
C GLY A 137 -15.85 3.69 -3.18
N GLN A 138 -16.11 4.67 -4.04
CA GLN A 138 -16.89 4.50 -5.27
C GLN A 138 -16.09 4.95 -6.48
N VAL A 139 -15.86 4.05 -7.43
CA VAL A 139 -15.22 4.35 -8.71
C VAL A 139 -16.26 4.98 -9.63
N GLY A 140 -16.03 6.23 -10.03
CA GLY A 140 -16.91 6.99 -10.92
C GLY A 140 -16.15 7.51 -12.14
N ARG A 141 -16.89 8.02 -13.14
CA ARG A 141 -16.30 8.65 -14.33
C ARG A 141 -16.09 10.14 -14.18
N SER A 142 -16.55 10.71 -13.06
CA SER A 142 -16.48 12.12 -12.74
C SER A 142 -16.20 12.33 -11.26
N ARG A 143 -15.86 13.57 -10.88
CA ARG A 143 -15.67 13.96 -9.46
C ARG A 143 -16.93 13.75 -8.62
N ALA A 144 -18.12 13.98 -9.20
CA ALA A 144 -19.39 13.85 -8.50
C ALA A 144 -19.78 12.38 -8.24
N GLU A 145 -19.38 11.47 -9.13
CA GLU A 145 -19.63 10.02 -9.01
C GLU A 145 -18.56 9.28 -8.20
N THR A 146 -17.47 9.97 -7.83
CA THR A 146 -16.31 9.37 -7.18
C THR A 146 -16.29 9.70 -5.70
N MET A 147 -16.35 8.67 -4.85
CA MET A 147 -16.18 8.83 -3.41
C MET A 147 -14.84 8.22 -3.00
N PRO A 148 -13.81 9.02 -2.66
CA PRO A 148 -12.52 8.49 -2.24
C PRO A 148 -12.66 7.84 -0.86
N LYS A 149 -11.96 6.71 -0.69
CA LYS A 149 -11.80 6.06 0.60
C LYS A 149 -10.43 5.41 0.59
N CYS A 150 -9.82 5.37 1.76
CA CYS A 150 -8.43 4.96 1.91
C CYS A 150 -8.40 3.96 3.06
N LEU A 151 -8.25 2.70 2.73
CA LEU A 151 -8.19 1.59 3.68
C LEU A 151 -7.27 0.52 3.09
N PRO A 152 -6.31 -0.01 3.86
CA PRO A 152 -5.67 -1.27 3.53
C PRO A 152 -6.75 -2.35 3.41
N LEU A 153 -6.73 -3.11 2.33
CA LEU A 153 -7.68 -4.20 2.10
C LEU A 153 -6.92 -5.49 1.78
N VAL A 154 -7.41 -6.56 2.38
CA VAL A 154 -7.03 -7.92 2.05
C VAL A 154 -8.21 -8.55 1.34
N ALA A 155 -7.96 -9.12 0.16
CA ALA A 155 -8.90 -10.00 -0.50
C ALA A 155 -8.30 -11.40 -0.61
N SER A 156 -9.16 -12.40 -0.76
CA SER A 156 -8.74 -13.78 -1.01
C SER A 156 -9.44 -14.33 -2.24
N GLY A 157 -8.80 -15.29 -2.87
CA GLY A 157 -9.31 -15.98 -4.04
C GLY A 157 -8.66 -17.34 -4.19
N PHE A 158 -9.04 -18.03 -5.27
CA PHE A 158 -8.41 -19.27 -5.69
C PHE A 158 -7.92 -19.10 -7.11
N ALA A 159 -6.75 -19.66 -7.43
CA ALA A 159 -6.28 -19.75 -8.80
C ALA A 159 -7.26 -20.61 -9.63
N ASP A 160 -7.52 -20.18 -10.86
CA ASP A 160 -8.32 -20.95 -11.81
C ASP A 160 -7.38 -21.65 -12.77
N SER A 161 -7.19 -22.97 -12.57
CA SER A 161 -6.31 -23.80 -13.39
C SER A 161 -4.88 -23.23 -13.50
N GLY A 162 -4.36 -22.71 -12.39
CA GLY A 162 -3.01 -22.13 -12.30
C GLY A 162 -2.93 -20.68 -12.79
N LYS A 163 -4.07 -20.02 -13.00
CA LYS A 163 -4.13 -18.62 -13.43
C LYS A 163 -4.81 -17.75 -12.38
N VAL A 164 -4.21 -16.60 -12.12
CA VAL A 164 -4.79 -15.53 -11.30
C VAL A 164 -4.82 -14.27 -12.16
N GLU A 165 -6.01 -13.82 -12.52
CA GLU A 165 -6.23 -12.52 -13.13
C GLU A 165 -6.54 -11.50 -12.05
N VAL A 166 -5.81 -10.38 -12.08
CA VAL A 166 -6.01 -9.23 -11.21
C VAL A 166 -6.39 -8.03 -12.07
N ILE A 167 -7.61 -7.52 -11.88
CA ILE A 167 -8.07 -6.28 -12.54
C ILE A 167 -8.30 -5.24 -11.46
N LEU A 168 -7.66 -4.08 -11.60
CA LEU A 168 -7.78 -2.98 -10.67
C LEU A 168 -8.32 -1.76 -11.42
N GLN A 169 -9.56 -1.39 -11.11
CA GLN A 169 -10.17 -0.15 -11.58
C GLN A 169 -9.87 0.95 -10.58
N ILE A 170 -9.44 2.11 -11.05
CA ILE A 170 -9.03 3.22 -10.20
C ILE A 170 -9.65 4.52 -10.73
N ALA A 171 -10.23 5.34 -9.85
CA ALA A 171 -10.67 6.69 -10.19
C ALA A 171 -10.07 7.71 -9.23
N ASN A 172 -9.36 8.69 -9.79
CA ASN A 172 -8.79 9.81 -9.04
C ASN A 172 -9.32 11.15 -9.54
N PHE A 173 -10.12 11.82 -8.71
CA PHE A 173 -10.61 13.19 -8.93
C PHE A 173 -10.39 14.12 -7.72
N HIS A 174 -9.69 13.61 -6.71
CA HIS A 174 -9.53 14.27 -5.41
C HIS A 174 -8.06 14.40 -5.01
N GLU A 175 -7.19 13.50 -5.48
CA GLU A 175 -5.77 13.48 -5.15
C GLU A 175 -4.90 14.09 -6.24
N ARG A 176 -3.77 14.67 -5.82
CA ARG A 176 -2.77 15.25 -6.73
C ARG A 176 -2.01 14.21 -7.55
N HIS A 177 -2.03 12.96 -7.13
CA HIS A 177 -1.28 11.86 -7.74
C HIS A 177 -2.20 10.66 -8.00
N GLY A 178 -2.53 10.42 -9.27
CA GLY A 178 -3.25 9.24 -9.69
C GLY A 178 -2.31 8.06 -9.91
N GLY A 179 -2.57 6.90 -9.29
CA GLY A 179 -1.77 5.69 -9.51
C GLY A 179 -1.87 4.67 -8.38
N VAL A 180 -0.93 3.74 -8.34
CA VAL A 180 -0.77 2.78 -7.24
C VAL A 180 0.52 3.15 -6.51
N TRP A 181 0.44 3.64 -5.28
CA TRP A 181 1.62 4.19 -4.59
C TRP A 181 2.45 3.13 -3.87
N ASP A 182 1.79 2.07 -3.42
CA ASP A 182 2.39 0.98 -2.67
C ASP A 182 2.30 -0.34 -3.45
N PRO A 183 3.25 -1.26 -3.25
CA PRO A 183 3.21 -2.55 -3.92
C PRO A 183 1.99 -3.37 -3.49
N ILE A 184 1.33 -3.96 -4.49
CA ILE A 184 0.32 -4.99 -4.29
C ILE A 184 1.05 -6.31 -4.00
N THR A 185 0.68 -7.01 -2.94
CA THR A 185 1.37 -8.24 -2.52
C THR A 185 0.45 -9.45 -2.67
N LEU A 186 0.93 -10.49 -3.33
CA LEU A 186 0.27 -11.79 -3.51
C LEU A 186 0.99 -12.86 -2.69
N GLY A 187 0.24 -13.71 -2.01
CA GLY A 187 0.81 -14.81 -1.24
C GLY A 187 -0.25 -15.81 -0.80
N THR A 188 0.11 -16.78 0.02
CA THR A 188 -0.90 -17.59 0.72
C THR A 188 -1.66 -16.71 1.73
N VAL A 189 -2.87 -17.11 2.12
CA VAL A 189 -3.65 -16.36 3.12
C VAL A 189 -2.90 -16.16 4.45
N PRO A 190 -2.20 -17.18 5.00
CA PRO A 190 -1.37 -16.98 6.19
C PRO A 190 -0.25 -15.96 5.97
N GLN A 191 0.46 -16.03 4.83
CA GLN A 191 1.53 -15.06 4.53
C GLN A 191 1.02 -13.63 4.44
N ILE A 192 -0.14 -13.42 3.80
CA ILE A 192 -0.72 -12.09 3.72
C ILE A 192 -1.19 -11.60 5.10
N THR A 193 -1.68 -12.50 5.94
CA THR A 193 -2.00 -12.18 7.34
C THR A 193 -0.75 -11.73 8.09
N ASP A 194 0.36 -12.46 7.96
CA ASP A 194 1.64 -12.10 8.57
C ASP A 194 2.15 -10.75 8.04
N VAL A 195 2.04 -10.48 6.73
CA VAL A 195 2.40 -9.18 6.14
C VAL A 195 1.59 -8.04 6.74
N VAL A 196 0.29 -8.24 6.99
CA VAL A 196 -0.56 -7.25 7.65
C VAL A 196 -0.15 -7.07 9.12
N GLN A 197 0.06 -8.16 9.85
CA GLN A 197 0.45 -8.11 11.27
C GLN A 197 1.81 -7.45 11.47
N HIS A 198 2.78 -7.75 10.61
CA HIS A 198 4.08 -7.10 10.64
C HIS A 198 3.99 -5.61 10.36
N ALA A 199 3.17 -5.18 9.39
CA ALA A 199 2.95 -3.77 9.12
C ALA A 199 2.31 -3.05 10.32
N LEU A 200 1.27 -3.65 10.92
CA LEU A 200 0.63 -3.12 12.13
C LEU A 200 1.62 -3.02 13.31
N PHE A 201 2.50 -3.99 13.47
CA PHE A 201 3.52 -3.97 14.51
C PHE A 201 4.53 -2.83 14.30
N LEU A 202 5.03 -2.67 13.07
CA LEU A 202 5.98 -1.62 12.72
C LEU A 202 5.39 -0.21 12.91
N ASP A 203 4.09 -0.03 12.73
CA ASP A 203 3.40 1.23 13.03
C ASP A 203 3.23 1.49 14.54
N GLN A 204 3.09 0.44 15.36
CA GLN A 204 2.85 0.56 16.80
C GLN A 204 4.12 0.88 17.60
N VAL A 205 5.29 0.41 17.16
CA VAL A 205 6.58 0.69 17.83
C VAL A 205 6.87 2.19 17.96
N PRO A 206 6.88 3.01 16.88
CA PRO A 206 7.13 4.43 16.98
C PRO A 206 6.03 5.16 17.75
N LEU A 207 4.77 4.69 17.66
CA LEU A 207 3.66 5.21 18.45
C LEU A 207 3.94 5.07 19.96
N GLY A 208 4.43 3.91 20.40
CA GLY A 208 4.82 3.67 21.79
C GLY A 208 5.99 4.54 22.24
N ILE A 209 7.06 4.61 21.44
CA ILE A 209 8.27 5.39 21.76
C ILE A 209 7.95 6.89 21.85
N ILE A 210 7.27 7.44 20.85
CA ILE A 210 6.95 8.87 20.79
C ILE A 210 5.86 9.22 21.80
N GLY A 211 4.90 8.33 22.03
CA GLY A 211 3.90 8.47 23.09
C GLY A 211 4.54 8.54 24.48
N PHE A 212 5.51 7.67 24.77
CA PHE A 212 6.28 7.72 26.00
C PHE A 212 7.07 9.03 26.14
N MET A 213 7.74 9.48 25.07
CA MET A 213 8.47 10.75 25.06
C MET A 213 7.56 11.94 25.34
N SER A 214 6.37 11.96 24.74
CA SER A 214 5.35 12.99 25.00
C SER A 214 4.96 13.05 26.48
N LEU A 215 4.59 11.91 27.08
CA LEU A 215 4.23 11.81 28.49
C LEU A 215 5.39 12.21 29.43
N TYR A 216 6.61 11.77 29.11
CA TYR A 216 7.80 12.09 29.87
C TYR A 216 8.06 13.61 29.91
N HIS A 217 7.93 14.30 28.77
CA HIS A 217 8.16 15.74 28.70
C HIS A 217 7.04 16.56 29.34
N PHE A 218 5.79 16.10 29.28
CA PHE A 218 4.71 16.68 30.08
C PHE A 218 4.97 16.56 31.57
N LEU A 219 5.43 15.40 32.05
CA LEU A 219 5.79 15.20 33.45
C LEU A 219 6.96 16.11 33.87
N LEU A 220 8.00 16.22 33.05
CA LEU A 220 9.11 17.15 33.29
C LEU A 220 8.64 18.60 33.38
N PHE A 221 7.74 19.03 32.49
CA PHE A 221 7.16 20.37 32.56
C PHE A 221 6.39 20.60 33.86
N LEU A 222 5.58 19.62 34.29
CA LEU A 222 4.84 19.72 35.55
C LEU A 222 5.77 19.86 36.77
N LEU A 223 6.93 19.20 36.75
CA LEU A 223 7.96 19.27 37.79
C LEU A 223 8.83 20.54 37.68
N ARG A 224 9.03 21.08 36.48
CA ARG A 224 9.91 22.23 36.18
C ARG A 224 9.20 23.27 35.31
N ARG A 225 8.09 23.83 35.81
CA ARG A 225 7.24 24.78 35.05
C ARG A 225 7.92 26.03 34.50
N ARG A 226 9.14 26.33 34.93
CA ARG A 226 9.95 27.46 34.42
C ARG A 226 10.51 27.17 33.03
N ASP A 227 10.73 25.91 32.69
CA ASP A 227 11.27 25.51 31.38
C ASP A 227 10.12 25.23 30.42
N ARG A 228 9.73 26.24 29.64
CA ARG A 228 8.66 26.08 28.64
C ARG A 228 9.07 25.20 27.46
N SER A 229 10.37 24.95 27.26
CA SER A 229 10.84 24.13 26.14
C SER A 229 10.36 22.68 26.26
N THR A 230 10.27 22.14 27.48
CA THR A 230 9.78 20.78 27.71
C THR A 230 8.29 20.63 27.39
N LEU A 231 7.48 21.67 27.62
CA LEU A 231 6.07 21.67 27.22
C LEU A 231 5.92 21.64 25.69
N VAL A 232 6.67 22.49 25.00
CA VAL A 232 6.63 22.59 23.53
C VAL A 232 7.06 21.27 22.90
N PHE A 233 8.15 20.66 23.39
CA PHE A 233 8.59 19.36 22.89
C PHE A 233 7.59 18.23 23.19
N GLY A 234 6.97 18.22 24.37
CA GLY A 234 5.90 17.27 24.70
C GLY A 234 4.69 17.39 23.77
N LEU A 235 4.26 18.62 23.47
CA LEU A 235 3.20 18.91 22.49
C LEU A 235 3.61 18.46 21.08
N PHE A 236 4.83 18.75 20.65
CA PHE A 236 5.36 18.29 19.38
C PHE A 236 5.28 16.76 19.27
N CYS A 237 5.80 16.03 20.26
CA CYS A 237 5.71 14.57 20.30
C CYS A 237 4.26 14.08 20.31
N ALA A 238 3.36 14.74 21.04
CA ALA A 238 1.94 14.42 21.04
C ALA A 238 1.31 14.57 19.65
N MET A 239 1.66 15.64 18.92
CA MET A 239 1.19 15.87 17.55
C MET A 239 1.71 14.81 16.57
N ILE A 240 2.98 14.40 16.70
CA ILE A 240 3.54 13.31 15.89
C ILE A 240 2.88 11.96 16.23
N CYS A 241 2.62 11.68 17.51
CA CYS A 241 1.90 10.48 17.96
C CYS A 241 0.48 10.41 17.37
N LEU A 242 -0.25 11.54 17.40
CA LEU A 242 -1.55 11.67 16.76
C LEU A 242 -1.46 11.45 15.26
N ARG A 243 -0.46 12.04 14.60
CA ARG A 243 -0.22 11.89 13.16
C ARG A 243 0.00 10.42 12.77
N ILE A 244 0.87 9.70 13.48
CA ILE A 244 1.15 8.27 13.23
C ILE A 244 -0.13 7.43 13.34
N SER A 245 -0.96 7.72 14.35
CA SER A 245 -2.24 7.04 14.55
C SER A 245 -3.22 7.22 13.37
N LEU A 246 -3.16 8.39 12.70
CA LEU A 246 -4.03 8.74 11.58
C LEU A 246 -3.52 8.23 10.22
N LEU A 247 -2.20 8.20 9.99
CA LEU A 247 -1.58 7.92 8.68
C LEU A 247 -1.18 6.47 8.40
N GLY A 248 -0.91 5.64 9.42
CA GLY A 248 -0.39 4.28 9.23
C GLY A 248 -1.39 3.32 8.57
N GLU A 249 -1.46 2.07 9.01
CA GLU A 249 -2.51 1.09 8.67
C GLU A 249 -3.93 1.52 9.16
N ARG A 250 -4.13 2.83 9.42
CA ARG A 250 -5.37 3.47 9.86
C ARG A 250 -5.98 2.80 11.08
N ILE A 251 -5.11 2.56 12.06
CA ILE A 251 -5.45 2.04 13.38
C ILE A 251 -6.64 2.79 14.00
N SER A 252 -6.72 4.11 13.81
CA SER A 252 -7.85 4.93 14.27
C SER A 252 -9.18 4.61 13.57
N VAL A 253 -9.18 4.22 12.29
CA VAL A 253 -10.42 3.91 11.55
C VAL A 253 -10.96 2.53 11.92
N ASP A 254 -10.07 1.56 12.17
CA ASP A 254 -10.47 0.24 12.68
C ASP A 254 -11.08 0.34 14.09
N ARG A 255 -10.45 1.14 14.97
CA ARG A 255 -10.93 1.33 16.36
C ARG A 255 -12.13 2.27 16.48
N PHE A 256 -12.31 3.19 15.53
CA PHE A 256 -13.41 4.16 15.51
C PHE A 256 -14.07 4.22 14.12
N PRO A 257 -14.84 3.18 13.73
CA PRO A 257 -15.41 3.07 12.38
C PRO A 257 -16.43 4.17 12.02
N GLY A 258 -16.93 4.91 13.01
CA GLY A 258 -17.86 6.02 12.83
C GLY A 258 -17.22 7.38 12.51
N LEU A 259 -15.89 7.49 12.46
CA LEU A 259 -15.23 8.77 12.17
C LEU A 259 -15.45 9.18 10.71
N PRO A 260 -15.93 10.41 10.43
CA PRO A 260 -16.04 10.91 9.07
C PRO A 260 -14.65 10.98 8.40
N TRP A 261 -14.54 10.47 7.17
CA TRP A 261 -13.28 10.50 6.42
C TRP A 261 -12.70 11.92 6.29
N ALA A 262 -13.57 12.92 6.08
CA ALA A 262 -13.17 14.33 6.00
C ALA A 262 -12.50 14.84 7.29
N LEU A 263 -12.94 14.37 8.46
CA LEU A 263 -12.34 14.73 9.74
C LEU A 263 -10.93 14.12 9.86
N VAL A 264 -10.78 12.83 9.52
CA VAL A 264 -9.49 12.14 9.54
C VAL A 264 -8.50 12.84 8.61
N ALA A 265 -8.91 13.13 7.37
CA ALA A 265 -8.08 13.86 6.42
C ALA A 265 -7.72 15.27 6.92
N THR A 266 -8.68 16.00 7.52
CA THR A 266 -8.41 17.34 8.07
C THR A 266 -7.38 17.29 9.20
N LEU A 267 -7.52 16.35 10.13
CA LEU A 267 -6.57 16.15 11.22
C LEU A 267 -5.18 15.74 10.70
N GLU A 268 -5.13 14.94 9.64
CA GLU A 268 -3.88 14.56 8.98
C GLU A 268 -3.11 15.79 8.47
N TYR A 269 -3.78 16.75 7.80
CA TYR A 269 -3.14 17.98 7.37
C TYR A 269 -2.87 18.96 8.51
N LEU A 270 -3.74 19.03 9.52
CA LEU A 270 -3.56 19.95 10.65
C LEU A 270 -2.37 19.54 11.53
N THR A 271 -2.17 18.24 11.74
CA THR A 271 -1.08 17.73 12.59
C THR A 271 0.29 18.13 12.08
N ILE A 272 0.53 18.11 10.76
CA ILE A 272 1.81 18.54 10.18
C ILE A 272 2.03 20.04 10.33
N VAL A 273 0.99 20.84 10.12
CA VAL A 273 1.08 22.31 10.25
C VAL A 273 1.39 22.68 11.70
N ILE A 274 0.61 22.17 12.66
CA ILE A 274 0.84 22.47 14.09
C ILE A 274 2.21 21.98 14.53
N ALA A 275 2.61 20.76 14.17
CA ALA A 275 3.92 20.22 14.55
C ALA A 275 5.09 21.05 13.97
N ALA A 276 4.92 21.68 12.80
CA ALA A 276 5.95 22.53 12.21
C ALA A 276 6.09 23.91 12.90
N PHE A 277 5.04 24.37 13.60
CA PHE A 277 5.02 25.66 14.30
C PHE A 277 5.32 25.57 15.80
N LEU A 278 5.36 24.35 16.36
CA LEU A 278 5.80 24.06 17.73
C LEU A 278 7.33 23.97 17.78
#